data_AF-W1WTE1-F1
#
_entry.id   AF-W1WTE1-F1
#
_cell.length_a   1.000
_cell.length_b   1.000
_cell.length_c   1.000
_cell.angle_alpha   90.00
_cell.angle_beta   90.00
_cell.angle_gamma   90.00
#
_symmetry.space_group_name_H-M   'P 1'
#
loop_
_entity.id
_entity.type
_entity.pdbx_description
1 polymer ?
#
loop_
_entity_poly.entity_id
_entity_poly.type
_entity_poly.pdbx_seq_one_letter_code
_entity_poly.pdbx_strand_id
1 'polypeptide(L)'
;MSNNETITNYTIKPHGGELINRVVEGNERERLIEEALKFKPITLNPWGISDLELIGIGGFSPLTGFMNKEDYTKVIEETHLSNGLVWSIPITLPVTESEADKLEIGDDIALYGEDGQLYGTLKLEEKYTYDKEKEARLVYGTTEEAHPGVKKVYEKGNIYLGGPIKLLNRPKHDAFSNYHLDPSETR
;
A
#
# COMPACT_ATOMS: atom_id res chain seq x y z
N MET A 1 0.56 0.13 -35.20
CA MET A 1 -0.40 -0.77 -34.54
C MET A 1 0.18 -2.16 -34.61
N SER A 2 0.51 -2.91 -33.57
CA SER A 2 0.87 -2.64 -32.17
C SER A 2 1.51 -3.98 -31.74
N ASN A 3 2.83 -4.09 -31.73
CA ASN A 3 3.48 -5.33 -31.26
C ASN A 3 3.15 -5.64 -29.78
N ASN A 4 2.62 -4.67 -29.04
CA ASN A 4 2.23 -4.81 -27.64
C ASN A 4 0.92 -5.58 -27.44
N GLU A 5 -0.02 -5.58 -28.40
CA GLU A 5 -1.28 -6.34 -28.25
C GLU A 5 -1.06 -7.86 -28.41
N THR A 6 -0.06 -8.25 -29.20
CA THR A 6 0.22 -9.67 -29.49
C THR A 6 0.95 -10.37 -28.33
N ILE A 7 1.72 -9.65 -27.51
CA ILE A 7 2.51 -10.21 -26.40
C ILE A 7 1.61 -10.52 -25.19
N THR A 8 0.60 -9.69 -24.93
CA THR A 8 -0.38 -9.89 -23.83
C THR A 8 -1.16 -11.20 -23.89
N ASN A 9 -1.16 -11.92 -25.02
CA ASN A 9 -1.85 -13.21 -25.16
C ASN A 9 -1.07 -14.43 -24.62
N TYR A 10 0.20 -14.28 -24.21
CA TYR A 10 1.03 -15.42 -23.76
C TYR A 10 1.47 -15.37 -22.30
N THR A 11 1.19 -14.28 -21.56
CA THR A 11 1.51 -14.17 -20.13
C THR A 11 0.30 -14.44 -19.25
N ILE A 12 0.55 -15.03 -18.07
CA ILE A 12 -0.51 -15.29 -17.10
C ILE A 12 -1.19 -13.97 -16.71
N LYS A 13 -2.52 -13.98 -16.56
CA LYS A 13 -3.24 -12.80 -16.11
C LYS A 13 -2.72 -12.34 -14.74
N PRO A 14 -2.73 -11.02 -14.46
CA PRO A 14 -2.47 -10.50 -13.12
C PRO A 14 -3.41 -11.14 -12.09
N HIS A 15 -2.98 -11.15 -10.82
CA HIS A 15 -3.83 -11.63 -9.74
C HIS A 15 -5.08 -10.74 -9.63
N GLY A 16 -6.27 -11.35 -9.59
CA GLY A 16 -7.55 -10.65 -9.75
C GLY A 16 -7.98 -10.35 -11.19
N GLY A 17 -7.18 -10.74 -12.18
CA GLY A 17 -7.52 -10.67 -13.61
C GLY A 17 -7.08 -9.38 -14.32
N GLU A 18 -6.79 -8.31 -13.58
CA GLU A 18 -6.38 -7.00 -14.08
C GLU A 18 -5.17 -6.46 -13.30
N LEU A 19 -4.25 -5.79 -13.99
CA LEU A 19 -3.12 -5.11 -13.35
C LEU A 19 -3.58 -3.73 -12.90
N ILE A 20 -3.64 -3.51 -11.60
CA ILE A 20 -4.06 -2.24 -11.01
C ILE A 20 -2.89 -1.28 -11.02
N ASN A 21 -2.97 -0.20 -11.80
CA ASN A 21 -1.98 0.88 -11.78
C ASN A 21 -2.57 2.13 -11.11
N ARG A 22 -1.89 2.62 -10.07
CA ARG A 22 -2.26 3.81 -9.30
C ARG A 22 -1.22 4.93 -9.40
N VAL A 23 -0.25 4.81 -10.32
CA VAL A 23 0.69 5.87 -10.66
C VAL A 23 -0.06 6.98 -11.38
N VAL A 24 0.14 8.21 -10.93
CA VAL A 24 -0.42 9.39 -11.58
C VAL A 24 0.70 10.14 -12.29
N GLU A 25 0.47 10.51 -13.54
CA GLU A 25 1.45 11.16 -14.40
C GLU A 25 0.92 12.45 -15.04
N GLY A 26 1.81 13.23 -15.67
CA GLY A 26 1.46 14.44 -16.41
C GLY A 26 0.79 15.52 -15.56
N ASN A 27 -0.15 16.25 -16.17
CA ASN A 27 -0.81 17.40 -15.56
C ASN A 27 -1.61 17.05 -14.30
N GLU A 28 -2.17 15.84 -14.22
CA GLU A 28 -2.90 15.40 -13.01
C GLU A 28 -1.94 15.28 -11.82
N ARG A 29 -0.74 14.74 -12.06
CA ARG A 29 0.30 14.60 -11.03
C ARG A 29 0.72 15.96 -10.49
N GLU A 30 1.00 16.91 -11.37
CA GLU A 30 1.41 18.27 -10.99
C GLU A 30 0.35 18.95 -10.13
N ARG A 31 -0.92 18.86 -10.54
CA ARG A 31 -2.05 19.39 -9.79
C ARG A 31 -2.19 18.74 -8.41
N LEU A 32 -2.08 17.41 -8.33
CA LEU A 32 -2.19 16.70 -7.06
C LEU A 32 -1.04 17.03 -6.10
N ILE A 33 0.17 17.29 -6.61
CA ILE A 33 1.29 17.76 -5.78
C ILE A 33 0.95 19.11 -5.14
N GLU A 34 0.34 20.04 -5.88
CA GLU A 34 -0.09 21.33 -5.33
C GLU A 34 -1.24 21.20 -4.32
N GLU A 35 -2.20 20.33 -4.59
CA GLU A 35 -3.31 20.04 -3.67
C GLU A 35 -2.81 19.38 -2.38
N ALA A 36 -1.84 18.46 -2.49
CA ALA A 36 -1.26 17.73 -1.36
C ALA A 36 -0.59 18.63 -0.31
N LEU A 37 -0.14 19.83 -0.68
CA LEU A 37 0.40 20.81 0.27
C LEU A 37 -0.63 21.25 1.33
N LYS A 38 -1.92 21.07 1.05
CA LYS A 38 -3.03 21.41 1.97
C LYS A 38 -3.54 20.22 2.75
N PHE A 39 -3.14 19.01 2.38
CA PHE A 39 -3.58 17.79 3.02
C PHE A 39 -2.87 17.58 4.35
N LYS A 40 -3.50 16.83 5.26
CA LYS A 40 -2.86 16.44 6.51
C LYS A 40 -1.73 15.45 6.18
N PRO A 41 -0.51 15.67 6.67
CA PRO A 41 0.62 14.80 6.34
C PRO A 41 0.67 13.58 7.25
N ILE A 42 1.08 12.45 6.69
CA ILE A 42 1.57 11.26 7.40
C ILE A 42 2.96 10.93 6.87
N THR A 43 3.92 10.70 7.77
CA THR A 43 5.27 10.28 7.41
C THR A 43 5.36 8.76 7.39
N LEU A 44 5.71 8.22 6.23
CA LEU A 44 5.97 6.82 5.98
C LEU A 44 7.41 6.47 6.32
N ASN A 45 7.59 5.34 6.99
CA ASN A 45 8.88 4.67 7.08
C ASN A 45 9.22 3.97 5.75
N PRO A 46 10.45 3.44 5.58
CA PRO A 46 10.84 2.76 4.34
C PRO A 46 9.93 1.59 3.93
N TRP A 47 9.32 0.89 4.89
CA TRP A 47 8.40 -0.21 4.61
C TRP A 47 7.08 0.29 4.02
N GLY A 48 6.51 1.35 4.61
CA GLY A 48 5.31 1.99 4.09
C GLY A 48 5.51 2.59 2.70
N ILE A 49 6.69 3.12 2.40
CA ILE A 49 7.06 3.59 1.05
C ILE A 49 7.08 2.40 0.06
N SER A 50 7.69 1.28 0.45
CA SER A 50 7.72 0.07 -0.38
C SER A 50 6.32 -0.47 -0.66
N ASP A 51 5.44 -0.53 0.35
CA ASP A 51 4.07 -0.98 0.16
C ASP A 51 3.28 -0.02 -0.74
N LEU A 52 3.43 1.29 -0.53
CA LEU A 52 2.82 2.32 -1.38
C LEU A 52 3.26 2.18 -2.83
N GLU A 53 4.55 1.96 -3.09
CA GLU A 53 5.08 1.75 -4.44
C GLU A 53 4.52 0.47 -5.07
N LEU A 54 4.51 -0.66 -4.35
CA LEU A 54 4.02 -1.94 -4.86
C LEU A 54 2.52 -1.95 -5.15
N ILE A 55 1.72 -1.23 -4.34
CA ILE A 55 0.31 -0.95 -4.69
C ILE A 55 0.27 -0.06 -5.94
N GLY A 56 1.09 0.99 -5.96
CA GLY A 56 1.16 1.99 -7.02
C GLY A 56 1.39 1.40 -8.41
N ILE A 57 2.42 0.55 -8.56
CA ILE A 57 2.82 -0.05 -9.84
C ILE A 57 2.06 -1.35 -10.16
N GLY A 58 1.13 -1.77 -9.29
CA GLY A 58 0.34 -2.97 -9.47
C GLY A 58 1.03 -4.28 -9.11
N GLY A 59 2.20 -4.22 -8.46
CA GLY A 59 2.86 -5.38 -7.87
C GLY A 59 1.97 -6.09 -6.85
N PHE A 60 1.09 -5.34 -6.19
CA PHE A 60 0.08 -5.85 -5.27
C PHE A 60 -1.35 -5.92 -5.82
N SER A 61 -1.52 -6.02 -7.14
CA SER A 61 -2.85 -6.28 -7.72
C SER A 61 -3.52 -7.49 -7.04
N PRO A 62 -4.80 -7.40 -6.62
CA PRO A 62 -5.80 -6.40 -7.00
C PRO A 62 -5.91 -5.19 -6.07
N LEU A 63 -5.00 -5.01 -5.10
CA LEU A 63 -5.11 -3.91 -4.14
C LEU A 63 -5.01 -2.56 -4.84
N THR A 64 -5.90 -1.64 -4.47
CA THR A 64 -5.94 -0.25 -4.95
C THR A 64 -5.42 0.75 -3.91
N GLY A 65 -5.11 0.26 -2.71
CA GLY A 65 -4.69 1.05 -1.55
C GLY A 65 -4.41 0.18 -0.32
N PHE A 66 -4.26 0.83 0.82
CA PHE A 66 -4.08 0.14 2.10
C PHE A 66 -5.41 -0.48 2.55
N MET A 67 -5.35 -1.69 3.12
CA MET A 67 -6.53 -2.51 3.41
C MET A 67 -7.49 -1.81 4.38
N ASN A 68 -8.77 -1.83 4.03
CA ASN A 68 -9.86 -1.56 4.96
C ASN A 68 -10.00 -2.71 5.99
N LYS A 69 -10.90 -2.54 6.96
CA LYS A 69 -11.03 -3.51 8.04
C LYS A 69 -11.53 -4.88 7.56
N GLU A 70 -12.40 -4.90 6.55
CA GLU A 70 -12.96 -6.14 6.02
C GLU A 70 -11.89 -7.00 5.34
N ASP A 71 -11.13 -6.41 4.41
CA ASP A 71 -10.01 -7.08 3.74
C ASP A 71 -8.96 -7.53 4.75
N TYR A 72 -8.57 -6.64 5.67
CA TYR A 72 -7.62 -6.98 6.73
C TYR A 72 -8.06 -8.20 7.55
N THR A 73 -9.31 -8.21 8.00
CA THR A 73 -9.83 -9.29 8.87
C THR A 73 -9.84 -10.62 8.12
N LYS A 74 -10.33 -10.63 6.88
CA LYS A 74 -10.34 -11.86 6.07
C LYS A 74 -8.94 -12.33 5.68
N VAL A 75 -8.00 -11.42 5.47
CA VAL A 75 -6.61 -11.80 5.17
C VAL A 75 -5.98 -12.53 6.35
N ILE A 76 -6.11 -12.00 7.57
CA ILE A 76 -5.49 -12.63 8.74
C ILE A 76 -6.22 -13.91 9.19
N GLU A 77 -7.54 -14.01 8.99
CA GLU A 77 -8.32 -15.17 9.46
C GLU A 77 -8.48 -16.27 8.41
N GLU A 78 -8.57 -15.89 7.14
CA GLU A 78 -8.96 -16.79 6.04
C GLU A 78 -7.94 -16.83 4.90
N THR A 79 -6.89 -16.00 4.91
CA THR A 79 -5.91 -15.87 3.81
C THR A 79 -6.54 -15.46 2.47
N HIS A 80 -7.63 -14.67 2.53
CA HIS A 80 -8.31 -14.14 1.36
C HIS A 80 -8.68 -12.67 1.55
N LEU A 81 -8.80 -11.93 0.45
CA LEU A 81 -9.46 -10.63 0.41
C LEU A 81 -10.98 -10.80 0.54
N SER A 82 -11.69 -9.71 0.80
CA SER A 82 -13.16 -9.68 0.90
C SER A 82 -13.87 -10.25 -0.33
N ASN A 83 -13.29 -10.02 -1.51
CA ASN A 83 -13.75 -10.53 -2.81
C ASN A 83 -13.42 -12.01 -3.08
N GLY A 84 -12.78 -12.71 -2.13
CA GLY A 84 -12.46 -14.13 -2.23
C GLY A 84 -11.17 -14.47 -2.98
N LEU A 85 -10.36 -13.48 -3.36
CA LEU A 85 -9.03 -13.73 -3.92
C LEU A 85 -8.03 -14.04 -2.81
N VAL A 86 -7.15 -15.04 -3.02
CA VAL A 86 -6.14 -15.45 -2.04
C VAL A 86 -5.16 -14.32 -1.76
N TRP A 87 -4.97 -13.98 -0.49
CA TRP A 87 -4.00 -13.00 -0.05
C TRP A 87 -3.61 -13.26 1.41
N SER A 88 -2.32 -13.44 1.69
CA SER A 88 -1.86 -14.02 2.96
C SER A 88 -1.23 -13.03 3.94
N ILE A 89 -0.83 -11.83 3.49
CA ILE A 89 -0.13 -10.85 4.32
C ILE A 89 -0.87 -9.51 4.30
N PRO A 90 -1.26 -8.94 5.45
CA PRO A 90 -1.99 -7.68 5.49
C PRO A 90 -1.12 -6.51 5.02
N ILE A 91 -1.59 -5.74 4.05
CA ILE A 91 -0.93 -4.52 3.54
C ILE A 91 -1.67 -3.31 4.15
N THR A 92 -1.06 -2.70 5.16
CA THR A 92 -1.74 -1.77 6.08
C THR A 92 -0.89 -0.53 6.34
N LEU A 93 -1.55 0.61 6.61
CA LEU A 93 -0.88 1.84 7.00
C LEU A 93 -1.08 2.13 8.50
N PRO A 94 -0.12 1.73 9.37
CA PRO A 94 -0.19 2.00 10.80
C PRO A 94 0.14 3.46 11.12
N VAL A 95 -0.64 4.04 12.02
CA VAL A 95 -0.39 5.37 12.62
C VAL A 95 -0.63 5.33 14.12
N THR A 96 -0.07 6.30 14.83
CA THR A 96 -0.37 6.49 16.25
C THR A 96 -1.81 6.99 16.43
N GLU A 97 -2.38 6.76 17.61
CA GLU A 97 -3.71 7.30 17.97
C GLU A 97 -3.74 8.83 17.82
N SER A 98 -2.66 9.51 18.22
CA SER A 98 -2.54 10.97 18.12
C SER A 98 -2.53 11.51 16.67
N GLU A 99 -2.05 10.72 15.71
CA GLU A 99 -2.13 11.04 14.30
C GLU A 99 -3.53 10.76 13.77
N ALA A 100 -4.09 9.59 14.10
CA ALA A 100 -5.43 9.20 13.70
C ALA A 100 -6.52 10.17 14.20
N ASP A 101 -6.37 10.74 15.39
CA ASP A 101 -7.32 11.69 15.99
C ASP A 101 -7.40 13.00 15.21
N LYS A 102 -6.33 13.38 14.50
CA LYS A 102 -6.30 14.60 13.67
C LYS A 102 -6.96 14.38 12.32
N LEU A 103 -7.23 13.13 11.92
CA LEU A 103 -7.75 12.75 10.61
C LEU A 103 -9.25 12.47 10.67
N GLU A 104 -9.98 12.86 9.64
CA GLU A 104 -11.41 12.59 9.48
C GLU A 104 -11.64 11.66 8.28
N ILE A 105 -12.61 10.74 8.40
CA ILE A 105 -12.99 9.90 7.26
C ILE A 105 -13.46 10.79 6.11
N GLY A 106 -12.95 10.54 4.91
CA GLY A 106 -13.13 11.37 3.74
C GLY A 106 -11.99 12.36 3.47
N ASP A 107 -11.04 12.52 4.41
CA ASP A 107 -9.83 13.32 4.17
C ASP A 107 -8.98 12.74 3.04
N ASP A 108 -8.38 13.63 2.25
CA ASP A 108 -7.23 13.31 1.43
C ASP A 108 -5.96 13.57 2.27
N ILE A 109 -5.10 12.57 2.37
CA ILE A 109 -3.89 12.57 3.21
C ILE A 109 -2.67 12.58 2.30
N ALA A 110 -1.69 13.43 2.61
CA ALA A 110 -0.40 13.44 1.93
C ALA A 110 0.58 12.47 2.62
N LEU A 111 1.18 11.58 1.83
CA LEU A 111 2.11 10.56 2.31
C LEU A 111 3.54 10.97 1.98
N TYR A 112 4.27 11.40 3.01
CA TYR A 112 5.66 11.83 2.91
C TYR A 112 6.62 10.74 3.37
N GLY A 113 7.85 10.71 2.87
CA GLY A 113 8.91 9.92 3.48
C GLY A 113 9.61 10.68 4.61
N GLU A 114 10.46 9.97 5.35
CA GLU A 114 11.35 10.56 6.35
C GLU A 114 12.36 11.56 5.74
N ASP A 115 12.59 11.46 4.42
CA ASP A 115 13.37 12.40 3.60
C ASP A 115 12.62 13.70 3.27
N GLY A 116 11.36 13.83 3.68
CA GLY A 116 10.48 14.97 3.38
C GLY A 116 9.92 14.96 1.96
N GLN A 117 10.18 13.92 1.17
CA GLN A 117 9.64 13.79 -0.19
C GLN A 117 8.18 13.32 -0.14
N LEU A 118 7.31 13.96 -0.90
CA LEU A 118 5.93 13.48 -1.09
C LEU A 118 5.96 12.25 -2.01
N TYR A 119 5.48 11.10 -1.57
CA TYR A 119 5.42 9.87 -2.37
C TYR A 119 4.04 9.62 -2.97
N GLY A 120 2.98 9.99 -2.27
CA GLY A 120 1.62 9.77 -2.76
C GLY A 120 0.55 10.40 -1.89
N THR A 121 -0.69 10.05 -2.19
CA THR A 121 -1.84 10.43 -1.37
C THR A 121 -2.69 9.21 -1.01
N LEU A 122 -3.43 9.30 0.08
CA LEU A 122 -4.42 8.32 0.52
C LEU A 122 -5.77 9.03 0.67
N LYS A 123 -6.83 8.47 0.07
CA LYS A 123 -8.20 8.84 0.41
C LYS A 123 -8.62 8.02 1.63
N LEU A 124 -8.82 8.65 2.77
CA LEU A 124 -9.16 7.95 3.99
C LEU A 124 -10.62 7.49 3.96
N GLU A 125 -10.85 6.18 3.87
CA GLU A 125 -12.19 5.58 3.93
C GLU A 125 -12.48 5.01 5.33
N GLU A 126 -11.46 4.45 5.98
CA GLU A 126 -11.59 3.85 7.30
C GLU A 126 -10.37 4.12 8.17
N LYS A 127 -10.59 4.24 9.48
CA LYS A 127 -9.54 4.15 10.50
C LYS A 127 -10.00 3.20 11.60
N TYR A 128 -9.20 2.19 11.93
CA TYR A 128 -9.61 1.13 12.85
C TYR A 128 -8.47 0.60 13.71
N THR A 129 -8.81 0.17 14.92
CA THR A 129 -7.91 -0.57 15.81
C THR A 129 -7.83 -2.04 15.40
N TYR A 130 -6.73 -2.69 15.75
CA TYR A 130 -6.52 -4.12 15.52
C TYR A 130 -5.83 -4.78 16.73
N ASP A 131 -5.91 -6.10 16.79
CA ASP A 131 -5.23 -6.89 17.82
C ASP A 131 -3.87 -7.36 17.27
N LYS A 132 -2.80 -6.72 17.76
CA LYS A 132 -1.43 -7.00 17.36
C LYS A 132 -1.01 -8.45 17.65
N GLU A 133 -1.43 -9.01 18.78
CA GLU A 133 -1.06 -10.38 19.16
C GLU A 133 -1.80 -11.38 18.29
N LYS A 134 -3.08 -11.10 17.97
CA LYS A 134 -3.85 -11.89 17.01
C LYS A 134 -3.22 -11.86 15.62
N GLU A 135 -2.86 -10.68 15.11
CA GLU A 135 -2.17 -10.55 13.82
C GLU A 135 -0.85 -11.34 13.84
N ALA A 136 -0.02 -11.16 14.86
CA ALA A 136 1.25 -11.87 15.00
C ALA A 136 1.06 -13.39 14.93
N ARG A 137 0.14 -13.92 15.74
CA ARG A 137 -0.15 -15.35 15.82
C ARG A 137 -0.68 -15.92 14.51
N LEU A 138 -1.61 -15.23 13.84
CA LEU A 138 -2.27 -15.74 12.64
C LEU A 138 -1.41 -15.59 11.38
N VAL A 139 -0.64 -14.50 11.27
CA VAL A 139 0.19 -14.22 10.08
C VAL A 139 1.55 -14.90 10.17
N TYR A 140 2.19 -14.89 11.35
CA TYR A 140 3.55 -15.42 11.53
C TYR A 140 3.60 -16.75 12.30
N GLY A 141 2.46 -17.25 12.79
CA GLY A 141 2.39 -18.51 13.52
C GLY A 141 2.98 -18.46 14.93
N THR A 142 3.41 -17.30 15.41
CA THR A 142 4.02 -17.10 16.74
C THR A 142 3.75 -15.69 17.25
N THR A 143 3.83 -15.48 18.56
CA THR A 143 3.75 -14.18 19.23
C THR A 143 5.10 -13.74 19.82
N GLU A 144 6.17 -14.50 19.55
CA GLU A 144 7.51 -14.23 20.04
C GLU A 144 8.13 -12.99 19.38
N GLU A 145 8.51 -12.00 20.19
CA GLU A 145 9.14 -10.76 19.72
C GLU A 145 10.53 -10.99 19.05
N ALA A 146 11.15 -12.15 19.27
CA ALA A 146 12.36 -12.55 18.56
C ALA A 146 12.12 -12.77 17.05
N HIS A 147 10.88 -13.08 16.64
CA HIS A 147 10.53 -13.22 15.23
C HIS A 147 10.49 -11.84 14.54
N PRO A 148 11.27 -11.60 13.46
CA PRO A 148 11.37 -10.28 12.85
C PRO A 148 10.02 -9.68 12.41
N GLY A 149 9.12 -10.51 11.87
CA GLY A 149 7.77 -10.07 11.48
C GLY A 149 6.88 -9.69 12.67
N VAL A 150 6.99 -10.42 13.78
CA VAL A 150 6.19 -10.16 14.99
C VAL A 150 6.67 -8.88 15.66
N LYS A 151 8.00 -8.73 15.78
CA LYS A 151 8.62 -7.51 16.28
C LYS A 151 8.09 -6.29 15.52
N LYS A 152 7.99 -6.39 14.20
CA LYS A 152 7.50 -5.30 13.36
C LYS A 152 6.04 -4.98 13.63
N VAL A 153 5.16 -5.97 13.79
CA VAL A 153 3.76 -5.74 14.17
C VAL A 153 3.65 -5.02 15.51
N TYR A 154 4.50 -5.35 16.48
CA TYR A 154 4.48 -4.71 17.80
C TYR A 154 5.00 -3.26 17.77
N GLU A 155 6.01 -2.98 16.92
CA GLU A 155 6.56 -1.63 16.69
C GLU A 155 5.57 -0.68 15.98
N LYS A 156 4.57 -1.19 15.26
CA LYS A 156 3.57 -0.37 14.53
C LYS A 156 2.71 0.48 15.47
N GLY A 157 2.06 1.51 14.93
CA GLY A 157 0.97 2.23 15.62
C GLY A 157 -0.26 1.35 15.89
N ASN A 158 -1.20 1.82 16.70
CA ASN A 158 -2.38 1.03 17.12
C ASN A 158 -3.58 1.18 16.18
N ILE A 159 -3.51 2.10 15.21
CA ILE A 159 -4.58 2.39 14.27
C ILE A 159 -4.09 2.12 12.86
N TYR A 160 -4.88 1.39 12.08
CA TYR A 160 -4.69 1.28 10.64
C TYR A 160 -5.58 2.28 9.92
N LEU A 161 -5.01 2.94 8.90
CA LEU A 161 -5.73 3.75 7.92
C LEU A 161 -5.96 2.91 6.66
N GLY A 162 -7.20 2.84 6.21
CA GLY A 162 -7.63 2.11 5.02
C GLY A 162 -8.21 3.03 3.95
N GLY A 163 -7.94 2.70 2.69
CA GLY A 163 -8.50 3.41 1.54
C GLY A 163 -7.56 3.44 0.33
N PRO A 164 -8.05 3.93 -0.82
CA PRO A 164 -7.31 3.90 -2.08
C PRO A 164 -6.18 4.94 -2.09
N ILE A 165 -5.07 4.58 -2.73
CA ILE A 165 -3.90 5.46 -2.87
C ILE A 165 -3.78 6.02 -4.28
N LYS A 166 -2.97 7.07 -4.41
CA LYS A 166 -2.38 7.55 -5.67
C LYS A 166 -0.87 7.69 -5.47
N LEU A 167 -0.06 7.09 -6.33
CA LEU A 167 1.40 7.22 -6.30
C LEU A 167 1.83 8.41 -7.16
N LEU A 168 2.57 9.35 -6.58
CA LEU A 168 3.02 10.59 -7.22
C LEU A 168 4.52 10.59 -7.50
N ASN A 169 5.33 10.10 -6.56
CA ASN A 169 6.77 9.97 -6.71
C ASN A 169 7.20 8.58 -6.25
N ARG A 170 8.32 8.11 -6.81
CA ARG A 170 8.90 6.80 -6.50
C ARG A 170 10.21 6.97 -5.74
N PRO A 171 10.54 6.04 -4.84
CA PRO A 171 11.86 6.02 -4.23
C PRO A 171 12.91 5.85 -5.33
N LYS A 172 14.05 6.52 -5.14
CA LYS A 172 15.15 6.42 -6.08
C LYS A 172 15.85 5.08 -5.91
N HIS A 173 15.64 4.17 -6.87
CA HIS A 173 16.34 2.90 -6.97
C HIS A 173 17.70 3.08 -7.68
N ASP A 174 18.52 4.03 -7.21
CA ASP A 174 19.74 4.48 -7.89
C ASP A 174 20.77 3.36 -8.06
N ALA A 175 20.80 2.42 -7.12
CA ALA A 175 21.54 1.17 -7.26
C ALA A 175 20.69 0.17 -8.07
N PHE A 176 21.16 -0.20 -9.27
CA PHE A 176 20.55 -1.24 -10.12
C PHE A 176 19.21 -0.87 -10.79
N SER A 177 18.98 0.42 -11.10
CA SER A 177 17.75 0.89 -11.78
C SER A 177 17.37 0.08 -13.04
N ASN A 178 18.36 -0.39 -13.82
CA ASN A 178 18.14 -1.21 -15.01
C ASN A 178 17.51 -2.59 -14.73
N TYR A 179 17.53 -3.03 -13.47
CA TYR A 179 16.95 -4.29 -13.01
C TYR A 179 15.66 -4.09 -12.22
N HIS A 180 15.24 -2.84 -12.01
CA HIS A 180 14.04 -2.49 -11.28
C HIS A 180 12.89 -2.26 -12.26
N LEU A 181 12.34 -3.35 -12.79
CA LEU A 181 11.28 -3.35 -13.79
C LEU A 181 9.89 -3.44 -13.14
N ASP A 182 8.95 -2.65 -13.62
CA ASP A 182 7.56 -2.70 -13.20
C ASP A 182 6.86 -3.95 -13.75
N PRO A 183 5.77 -4.44 -13.11
CA PRO A 183 4.99 -5.55 -13.64
C PRO A 183 4.51 -5.35 -15.08
N SER A 184 4.31 -4.12 -15.53
CA SER A 184 3.95 -3.79 -16.92
C SER A 184 5.10 -3.99 -17.92
N GLU A 185 6.35 -3.96 -17.46
CA GLU A 185 7.55 -4.08 -18.30
C GLU A 185 8.03 -5.53 -18.45
N THR A 186 7.63 -6.42 -17.55
CA THR A 186 8.06 -7.83 -17.54
C THR A 186 7.01 -8.82 -18.08
N ARG A 187 5.95 -8.34 -18.72
CA ARG A 187 4.77 -9.13 -19.15
C ARG A 187 4.63 -9.22 -20.67
#